data_AF-A0A8T7A4E2-F1
#
_entry.id   AF-A0A8T7A4E2-F1
#
_cell.length_a   1.000
_cell.length_b   1.000
_cell.length_c   1.000
_cell.angle_alpha   90.00
_cell.angle_beta   90.00
_cell.angle_gamma   90.00
#
_symmetry.space_group_name_H-M   'P 1'
#
loop_
_entity.id
_entity.type
_entity.pdbx_description
1 polymer ?
#
loop_
_entity_poly.entity_id
_entity_poly.type
_entity_poly.pdbx_seq_one_letter_code
_entity_poly.pdbx_strand_id
1 'polypeptide(L)'
;MFTALDGLKPHAHWLLRLCLASVFIFHGSMKFMNLEGFAQMMGLSAPIAVLVAFAEVAGGIGIIVGGFSSDLITRLAGLAIAPVMLGAIFMVHWGRWNFMPAEGFPAGGMEFQVVLLLIAAYFVVVGNKISN
;
A
#
# COMPACT_ATOMS: atom_id res chain seq x y z
N MET A 1 -32.92 -7.58 -6.97
CA MET A 1 -32.06 -6.67 -7.76
C MET A 1 -30.56 -6.95 -7.54
N PHE A 2 -30.09 -7.23 -6.31
CA PHE A 2 -28.64 -7.49 -6.07
C PHE A 2 -28.21 -8.97 -6.07
N THR A 3 -29.14 -9.92 -6.17
CA THR A 3 -28.84 -11.37 -6.13
C THR A 3 -27.91 -11.84 -7.27
N ALA A 4 -27.90 -11.12 -8.40
CA ALA A 4 -26.97 -11.39 -9.50
C ALA A 4 -25.49 -11.20 -9.12
N LEU A 5 -25.20 -10.39 -8.08
CA LEU A 5 -23.83 -10.11 -7.62
C LEU A 5 -23.39 -11.06 -6.50
N ASP A 6 -24.28 -11.90 -5.97
CA ASP A 6 -23.95 -12.79 -4.85
C ASP A 6 -22.83 -13.77 -5.20
N GLY A 7 -22.74 -14.19 -6.47
CA GLY A 7 -21.65 -15.02 -6.98
C GLY A 7 -20.27 -14.34 -6.97
N LEU A 8 -20.20 -13.01 -6.89
CA LEU A 8 -18.94 -12.26 -6.84
C LEU A 8 -18.40 -12.10 -5.42
N LYS A 9 -19.22 -12.30 -4.38
CA LYS A 9 -18.83 -12.09 -2.98
C LYS A 9 -17.55 -12.84 -2.58
N PRO A 10 -17.36 -14.12 -2.94
CA PRO A 10 -16.13 -14.85 -2.59
C PRO A 10 -14.87 -14.29 -3.25
N HIS A 11 -15.01 -13.43 -4.26
CA HIS A 11 -13.91 -12.86 -5.03
C HIS A 11 -13.71 -11.36 -4.78
N ALA A 12 -14.59 -10.72 -3.99
CA ALA A 12 -14.58 -9.26 -3.79
C ALA A 12 -13.26 -8.73 -3.20
N HIS A 13 -12.52 -9.56 -2.44
CA HIS A 13 -11.20 -9.19 -1.93
C HIS A 13 -10.19 -8.84 -3.03
N TRP A 14 -10.38 -9.34 -4.26
CA TRP A 14 -9.48 -9.05 -5.38
C TRP A 14 -9.51 -7.57 -5.77
N LEU A 15 -10.62 -6.87 -5.54
CA LEU A 15 -10.70 -5.43 -5.76
C LEU A 15 -9.67 -4.68 -4.89
N LEU A 16 -9.61 -5.05 -3.60
CA LEU A 16 -8.66 -4.47 -2.65
C LEU A 16 -7.22 -4.91 -2.93
N ARG A 17 -7.02 -6.18 -3.31
CA ARG A 17 -5.68 -6.70 -3.66
C ARG A 17 -5.11 -5.97 -4.87
N LEU A 18 -5.90 -5.82 -5.94
CA LEU A 18 -5.47 -5.15 -7.16
C LEU A 18 -5.23 -3.65 -6.93
N CYS A 19 -6.08 -3.00 -6.13
CA CYS A 19 -5.87 -1.62 -5.72
C CYS A 19 -4.51 -1.45 -5.01
N LEU A 20 -4.25 -2.24 -3.97
CA LEU A 20 -3.01 -2.14 -3.21
C LEU A 20 -1.79 -2.52 -4.07
N ALA A 21 -1.85 -3.65 -4.77
CA ALA A 21 -0.74 -4.12 -5.59
C ALA A 21 -0.37 -3.13 -6.72
N SER A 22 -1.36 -2.58 -7.43
CA SER A 22 -1.09 -1.65 -8.54
C SER A 22 -0.33 -0.40 -8.06
N VAL A 23 -0.74 0.18 -6.95
CA VAL A 23 -0.13 1.38 -6.36
C VAL A 23 1.30 1.07 -5.90
N PHE A 24 1.48 0.04 -5.09
CA PHE A 24 2.77 -0.25 -4.45
C PHE A 24 3.82 -0.83 -5.40
N ILE A 25 3.41 -1.64 -6.37
CA ILE A 25 4.32 -2.11 -7.42
C ILE A 25 4.78 -0.93 -8.27
N PHE A 26 3.86 -0.05 -8.69
CA PHE A 26 4.22 1.12 -9.49
C PHE A 26 5.16 2.08 -8.75
N HIS A 27 4.76 2.56 -7.57
CA HIS A 27 5.55 3.53 -6.82
C HIS A 27 6.87 2.94 -6.31
N GLY A 28 6.88 1.68 -5.88
CA GLY A 28 8.10 1.01 -5.46
C GLY A 28 9.09 0.84 -6.61
N SER A 29 8.60 0.49 -7.80
CA SER A 29 9.44 0.36 -9.00
C SER A 29 10.04 1.72 -9.41
N MET A 30 9.24 2.79 -9.37
CA MET A 30 9.74 4.15 -9.63
C MET A 30 10.83 4.57 -8.63
N LYS A 31 10.72 4.17 -7.35
CA LYS A 31 11.77 4.42 -6.36
C LYS A 31 13.06 3.68 -6.71
N PHE A 32 13.00 2.45 -7.19
CA PHE A 32 14.21 1.74 -7.65
C PHE A 32 14.85 2.37 -8.88
N MET A 33 14.06 2.91 -9.80
CA MET A 33 14.58 3.59 -10.99
C MET A 33 15.39 4.85 -10.66
N ASN A 34 15.10 5.51 -9.53
CA ASN A 34 15.86 6.67 -9.05
C ASN A 34 16.01 6.63 -7.52
N LEU A 35 16.73 5.62 -7.03
CA LEU A 35 16.83 5.35 -5.60
C LEU A 35 17.60 6.46 -4.85
N GLU A 36 18.67 6.96 -5.45
CA GLU A 36 19.46 8.04 -4.87
C GLU A 36 18.64 9.33 -4.77
N GLY A 37 17.92 9.70 -5.83
CA GLY A 37 17.03 10.85 -5.82
C GLY A 37 15.89 10.70 -4.80
N PHE A 38 15.30 9.51 -4.68
CA PHE A 38 14.30 9.22 -3.65
C PHE A 38 14.88 9.36 -2.23
N ALA A 39 16.07 8.81 -1.98
CA ALA A 39 16.73 8.93 -0.68
C ALA A 39 17.03 10.38 -0.32
N GLN A 40 17.57 11.16 -1.26
CA GLN A 40 17.86 12.58 -1.08
C GLN A 40 16.58 13.39 -0.85
N MET A 41 15.55 13.21 -1.67
CA MET A 41 14.26 13.90 -1.56
C MET A 41 13.61 13.69 -0.19
N MET A 42 13.72 12.47 0.34
CA MET A 42 13.11 12.10 1.62
C MET A 42 14.04 12.31 2.83
N GLY A 43 15.30 12.71 2.62
CA GLY A 43 16.30 12.79 3.69
C GLY A 43 16.61 11.43 4.34
N LEU A 44 16.49 10.34 3.59
CA LEU A 44 16.71 8.97 4.07
C LEU A 44 18.14 8.52 3.79
N SER A 45 18.68 7.66 4.65
CA SER A 45 19.90 6.92 4.33
C SER A 45 19.62 5.89 3.23
N ALA A 46 20.64 5.56 2.43
CA ALA A 46 20.50 4.60 1.33
C ALA A 46 19.90 3.24 1.78
N PRO A 47 20.30 2.63 2.91
CA PRO A 47 19.69 1.38 3.37
C PRO A 47 18.19 1.50 3.66
N ILE A 48 17.75 2.62 4.24
CA ILE A 48 16.34 2.85 4.53
C ILE A 48 15.55 3.08 3.24
N ALA A 49 16.11 3.83 2.28
CA ALA A 49 15.50 4.03 0.98
C ALA A 49 15.32 2.71 0.21
N VAL A 50 16.33 1.82 0.23
CA VAL A 50 16.23 0.45 -0.32
C VAL A 50 15.13 -0.33 0.38
N LEU A 51 15.10 -0.30 1.71
CA LEU A 51 14.11 -1.05 2.49
C LEU A 51 12.68 -0.60 2.17
N VAL A 52 12.44 0.70 2.05
CA VAL A 52 11.13 1.24 1.66
C VAL A 52 10.77 0.81 0.25
N ALA A 53 11.64 1.02 -0.75
CA ALA A 53 11.37 0.62 -2.13
C ALA A 53 11.09 -0.88 -2.24
N PHE A 54 11.89 -1.71 -1.54
CA PHE A 54 11.69 -3.15 -1.49
C PHE A 54 10.36 -3.52 -0.81
N ALA A 55 10.05 -2.94 0.34
CA ALA A 55 8.80 -3.21 1.05
C ALA A 55 7.56 -2.87 0.21
N GLU A 56 7.61 -1.80 -0.58
CA GLU A 56 6.54 -1.46 -1.51
C GLU A 56 6.39 -2.50 -2.63
N VAL A 57 7.46 -2.82 -3.36
CA VAL A 57 7.38 -3.79 -4.47
C VAL A 57 7.05 -5.19 -3.97
N ALA A 58 7.78 -5.67 -2.97
CA ALA A 58 7.58 -7.00 -2.40
C ALA A 58 6.22 -7.12 -1.68
N GLY A 59 5.77 -6.05 -1.00
CA GLY A 59 4.43 -5.99 -0.42
C GLY A 59 3.34 -6.05 -1.49
N GLY A 60 3.45 -5.24 -2.54
CA GLY A 60 2.48 -5.25 -3.65
C GLY A 60 2.39 -6.61 -4.36
N ILE A 61 3.54 -7.22 -4.68
CA ILE A 61 3.60 -8.58 -5.26
C ILE A 61 3.06 -9.61 -4.26
N GLY A 62 3.47 -9.51 -3.00
CA GLY A 62 3.06 -10.42 -1.92
C GLY A 62 1.56 -10.44 -1.68
N ILE A 63 0.86 -9.31 -1.86
CA ILE A 63 -0.60 -9.25 -1.78
C ILE A 63 -1.27 -10.05 -2.90
N ILE A 64 -0.70 -10.10 -4.11
CA ILE A 64 -1.23 -10.92 -5.20
C ILE A 64 -0.89 -12.38 -4.97
N VAL A 65 0.40 -12.69 -4.79
CA VAL A 65 0.90 -14.06 -4.62
C VAL A 65 0.27 -14.72 -3.39
N GLY A 66 0.20 -14.00 -2.27
CA GLY A 66 -0.42 -14.48 -1.03
C GLY A 66 -1.88 -14.85 -1.22
N GLY A 67 -2.63 -14.11 -2.04
CA GLY A 67 -4.02 -14.41 -2.37
C GLY A 67 -4.21 -15.78 -3.05
N PHE A 68 -3.22 -16.26 -3.80
CA PHE A 68 -3.27 -17.57 -4.45
C PHE A 68 -2.62 -18.71 -3.64
N SER A 69 -1.77 -18.39 -2.65
CA SER A 69 -0.86 -19.38 -2.07
C SER A 69 -0.92 -19.49 -0.55
N SER A 70 -0.77 -18.38 0.19
CA SER A 70 -0.50 -18.42 1.63
C SER A 70 -1.09 -17.22 2.35
N ASP A 71 -1.86 -17.52 3.40
CA ASP A 71 -2.41 -16.54 4.34
C ASP A 71 -1.31 -15.73 5.02
N LEU A 72 -0.21 -16.39 5.39
CA LEU A 72 0.94 -15.75 6.02
C LEU A 72 1.58 -14.73 5.07
N ILE A 73 1.73 -15.07 3.78
CA ILE A 73 2.30 -14.14 2.78
C ILE A 73 1.41 -12.90 2.66
N THR A 74 0.09 -13.05 2.59
CA THR A 74 -0.84 -11.90 2.55
C THR A 74 -0.67 -11.00 3.78
N ARG A 75 -0.57 -11.57 4.98
CA ARG A 75 -0.41 -10.80 6.22
C ARG A 75 0.93 -10.07 6.28
N LEU A 76 2.01 -10.76 5.94
CA LEU A 76 3.35 -10.17 5.91
C LEU A 76 3.46 -9.06 4.86
N ALA A 77 2.80 -9.23 3.70
CA ALA A 77 2.77 -8.22 2.66
C ALA A 77 2.02 -6.95 3.11
N GLY A 78 0.86 -7.09 3.76
CA GLY A 78 0.15 -5.97 4.38
C GLY A 78 0.98 -5.30 5.49
N LEU A 79 1.69 -6.10 6.30
CA LEU A 79 2.55 -5.61 7.37
C LEU A 79 3.79 -4.87 6.84
N ALA A 80 4.33 -5.25 5.68
CA ALA A 80 5.42 -4.54 5.03
C ALA A 80 4.97 -3.17 4.48
N ILE A 81 3.74 -3.08 3.97
CA ILE A 81 3.15 -1.86 3.42
C ILE A 81 2.78 -0.84 4.51
N ALA A 82 2.22 -1.29 5.63
CA ALA A 82 1.73 -0.43 6.70
C ALA A 82 2.75 0.62 7.22
N PRO A 83 3.98 0.27 7.62
CA PRO A 83 4.97 1.24 8.08
C PRO A 83 5.42 2.19 6.98
N VAL A 84 5.42 1.78 5.71
CA VAL A 84 5.72 2.69 4.59
C VAL A 84 4.65 3.76 4.46
N MET A 85 3.37 3.40 4.61
CA MET A 85 2.28 4.39 4.62
C MET A 85 2.32 5.31 5.83
N LEU A 86 2.64 4.79 7.01
CA LEU A 86 2.86 5.64 8.19
C LEU A 86 4.00 6.65 7.93
N GLY A 87 5.13 6.20 7.37
CA GLY A 87 6.21 7.08 6.96
C GLY A 87 5.77 8.16 5.97
N ALA A 88 5.08 7.78 4.89
CA ALA A 88 4.56 8.73 3.90
C ALA A 88 3.60 9.76 4.52
N ILE A 89 2.69 9.32 5.40
CA ILE A 89 1.75 10.20 6.11
C ILE A 89 2.53 11.23 6.94
N PHE A 90 3.39 10.79 7.85
CA PHE A 90 4.06 11.69 8.79
C PHE A 90 5.13 12.57 8.14
N MET A 91 5.78 12.10 7.08
CA MET A 91 6.86 12.85 6.44
C MET A 91 6.37 13.83 5.37
N VAL A 92 5.30 13.50 4.64
CA VAL A 92 4.96 14.21 3.38
C VAL A 92 3.52 14.70 3.32
N HIS A 93 2.57 14.03 3.97
CA HIS A 93 1.14 14.29 3.78
C HIS A 93 0.39 14.76 5.03
N TRP A 94 1.07 14.87 6.18
CA TRP A 94 0.45 15.17 7.47
C TRP A 94 -0.20 16.55 7.50
N GLY A 95 -1.26 16.70 8.32
CA GLY A 95 -1.83 18.00 8.66
C GLY A 95 -2.97 18.46 7.76
N ARG A 96 -3.34 17.70 6.72
CA ARG A 96 -4.48 18.02 5.85
C ARG A 96 -5.21 16.77 5.34
N TRP A 97 -6.54 16.76 5.45
CA TRP A 97 -7.41 15.72 4.89
C TRP A 97 -7.99 16.15 3.54
N ASN A 98 -7.14 16.16 2.50
CA ASN A 98 -7.53 16.41 1.11
C ASN A 98 -6.36 16.02 0.20
N PHE A 99 -6.57 15.14 -0.77
CA PHE A 99 -5.49 14.62 -1.62
C PHE A 99 -4.86 15.63 -2.59
N MET A 100 -5.54 16.74 -2.91
CA MET A 100 -5.05 17.70 -3.90
C MET A 100 -3.90 18.53 -3.34
N PRO A 101 -2.85 18.82 -4.13
CA PRO A 101 -1.84 19.79 -3.76
C PRO A 101 -2.44 21.16 -3.42
N ALA A 102 -1.82 21.84 -2.46
CA ALA A 102 -2.17 23.20 -2.05
C ALA A 102 -0.93 23.94 -1.55
N GLU A 103 -1.04 25.25 -1.32
CA GLU A 103 0.00 26.02 -0.65
C GLU A 103 0.32 25.40 0.72
N GLY A 104 1.61 25.15 0.99
CA GLY A 104 2.07 24.43 2.18
C GLY A 104 1.94 22.90 2.12
N PHE A 105 1.26 22.34 1.11
CA PHE A 105 1.04 20.90 0.92
C PHE A 105 1.32 20.48 -0.54
N PRO A 106 2.57 20.58 -1.03
CA PRO A 106 2.90 20.35 -2.43
C PRO A 106 2.62 18.91 -2.91
N ALA A 107 2.65 17.94 -1.99
CA ALA A 107 2.31 16.55 -2.26
C ALA A 107 0.81 16.22 -2.05
N GLY A 108 0.00 17.20 -1.63
CA GLY A 108 -1.36 16.96 -1.15
C GLY A 108 -1.39 16.36 0.26
N GLY A 109 -2.59 16.17 0.79
CA GLY A 109 -2.84 15.65 2.14
C GLY A 109 -3.03 14.13 2.19
N MET A 110 -3.26 13.62 3.41
CA MET A 110 -3.15 12.20 3.77
C MET A 110 -4.33 11.30 3.39
N GLU A 111 -5.29 11.79 2.61
CA GLU A 111 -6.55 11.08 2.31
C GLU A 111 -6.30 9.72 1.65
N PHE A 112 -5.51 9.66 0.58
CA PHE A 112 -5.20 8.40 -0.11
C PHE A 112 -4.27 7.50 0.70
N GLN A 113 -3.29 8.06 1.40
CA GLN A 113 -2.34 7.30 2.20
C GLN A 113 -3.06 6.58 3.35
N VAL A 114 -4.05 7.23 3.98
CA VAL A 114 -4.87 6.61 5.02
C VAL A 114 -5.76 5.51 4.44
N VAL A 115 -6.37 5.71 3.27
CA VAL A 115 -7.13 4.64 2.60
C VAL A 115 -6.25 3.41 2.32
N LEU A 116 -5.06 3.62 1.76
CA LEU A 116 -4.11 2.53 1.47
C LEU A 116 -3.63 1.83 2.74
N LEU A 117 -3.35 2.58 3.81
CA LEU A 117 -3.00 2.04 5.12
C LEU A 117 -4.10 1.14 5.69
N LEU A 118 -5.37 1.58 5.60
CA LEU A 118 -6.51 0.80 6.08
C LEU A 118 -6.73 -0.47 5.26
N ILE A 119 -6.52 -0.43 3.94
CA ILE A 119 -6.59 -1.63 3.10
C ILE A 119 -5.44 -2.60 3.42
N ALA A 120 -4.23 -2.10 3.65
CA ALA A 120 -3.12 -2.92 4.11
C ALA A 120 -3.42 -3.57 5.47
N ALA A 121 -3.94 -2.80 6.43
CA ALA A 121 -4.36 -3.29 7.74
C ALA A 121 -5.48 -4.33 7.64
N TYR A 122 -6.43 -4.17 6.72
CA TYR A 122 -7.44 -5.18 6.43
C TYR A 122 -6.80 -6.53 6.08
N PHE A 123 -5.79 -6.57 5.20
CA PHE A 123 -5.09 -7.81 4.86
C PHE A 123 -4.23 -8.36 6.00
N VAL A 124 -3.69 -7.51 6.88
CA VAL A 124 -3.00 -7.94 8.10
C VAL A 124 -3.95 -8.67 9.06
N VAL A 125 -5.17 -8.16 9.23
CA VAL A 125 -6.17 -8.71 10.17
C VAL A 125 -6.87 -9.93 9.58
N VAL A 126 -7.33 -9.84 8.34
CA VAL A 126 -8.19 -10.85 7.69
C VAL A 126 -7.37 -11.96 7.02
N GLY A 127 -6.21 -11.63 6.44
CA GLY A 127 -5.44 -12.57 5.63
C GLY A 127 -6.19 -12.99 4.37
N ASN A 128 -6.30 -14.31 4.14
CA ASN A 128 -6.99 -14.91 3.00
C ASN A 128 -8.41 -15.39 3.33
N LYS A 129 -8.79 -15.45 4.61
CA LYS A 129 -10.11 -15.95 5.01
C LYS A 129 -11.13 -14.83 4.90
N ILE A 130 -12.06 -14.92 3.94
CA ILE A 130 -13.34 -14.22 4.09
C ILE A 130 -14.09 -15.00 5.17
N SER A 131 -14.41 -14.37 6.31
CA SER A 131 -15.19 -15.04 7.35
C SER A 131 -16.51 -15.54 6.76
N ASN A 132 -16.76 -16.85 6.90
CA ASN A 132 -18.06 -17.46 6.62
C ASN A 132 -19.14 -16.86 7.53
#